data_AF-A0A932VUA1-F1
#
_entry.id   AF-A0A932VUA1-F1
#
_cell.length_a   1.000
_cell.length_b   1.000
_cell.length_c   1.000
_cell.angle_alpha   90.00
_cell.angle_beta   90.00
_cell.angle_gamma   90.00
#
_symmetry.space_group_name_H-M   'P 1'
#
loop_
_entity.id
_entity.type
_entity.pdbx_description
1 polymer ?
#
loop_
_entity_poly.entity_id
_entity_poly.type
_entity_poly.pdbx_seq_one_letter_code
_entity_poly.pdbx_strand_id
1 'polypeptide(L)'
;MKPEKRDSGPDLTVIKGEIKTMIEQKLGMAAMQTEMIEAIRSNPDLSKDDLWYIAFKHLKPNDTPIYDQAKTLTTIEHYIALHEAVSTARKNFPNDPDLFKYLFNHEPQGKIEIKTGPIVIYVRCYDMRDFGLAFRDNPSDDQPLSPVEMLHASLVGGKFLRNARQPELTGTLVIENGLQREDKAAFEHEEQHAIKNLFEGEERESYFTGQEDIMNKKQASKMVQNFLIIYRKNHMETLAKHEILAYMKTGQSSQETYRDLTQPKKDGGIYDYAASYIPYLKELSQSWRPIFQDALTDELLRKVFEDEYWKVVASGCRAFNKLIEKVKLSRQDTVNLLTVEPLSKWEKLAERIIEYEKNS
;
A
#
# COMPACT_ATOMS: atom_id res chain seq x y z
N MET A 1 -53.03 -11.30 -25.96
CA MET A 1 -51.94 -11.27 -24.96
C MET A 1 -51.74 -9.82 -24.52
N LYS A 2 -51.98 -9.51 -23.25
CA LYS A 2 -51.66 -8.19 -22.70
C LYS A 2 -50.15 -8.14 -22.46
N PRO A 3 -49.45 -7.06 -22.85
CA PRO A 3 -48.04 -6.93 -22.56
C PRO A 3 -47.85 -6.84 -21.04
N GLU A 4 -47.08 -7.78 -20.48
CA GLU A 4 -46.58 -7.69 -19.12
C GLU A 4 -45.87 -6.36 -18.95
N LYS A 5 -46.34 -5.55 -17.99
CA LYS A 5 -45.65 -4.34 -17.58
C LYS A 5 -44.28 -4.76 -17.07
N ARG A 6 -43.24 -4.40 -17.82
CA ARG A 6 -41.86 -4.57 -17.38
C ARG A 6 -41.67 -3.82 -16.07
N ASP A 7 -41.07 -4.54 -15.14
CA ASP A 7 -40.67 -4.10 -13.81
C ASP A 7 -40.13 -2.67 -13.86
N SER A 8 -40.80 -1.76 -13.15
CA SER A 8 -40.30 -0.42 -12.91
C SER A 8 -38.96 -0.58 -12.18
N GLY A 9 -37.87 -0.13 -12.79
CA GLY A 9 -36.53 -0.22 -12.22
C GLY A 9 -36.47 0.30 -10.78
N PRO A 10 -35.40 -0.05 -10.04
CA PRO A 10 -35.28 0.28 -8.62
C PRO A 10 -35.55 1.77 -8.34
N ASP A 11 -36.33 2.02 -7.29
CA ASP A 11 -36.71 3.36 -6.86
C ASP A 11 -35.45 4.21 -6.60
N LEU A 12 -35.34 5.33 -7.33
CA LEU A 12 -34.21 6.26 -7.23
C LEU A 12 -34.02 6.79 -5.80
N THR A 13 -35.07 6.81 -4.97
CA THR A 13 -34.96 7.22 -3.55
C THR A 13 -34.21 6.18 -2.71
N VAL A 14 -34.40 4.89 -2.99
CA VAL A 14 -33.69 3.79 -2.33
C VAL A 14 -32.20 3.83 -2.68
N ILE A 15 -31.87 4.01 -3.96
CA ILE A 15 -30.47 4.13 -4.42
C ILE A 15 -29.78 5.33 -3.80
N LYS A 16 -30.46 6.48 -3.69
CA LYS A 16 -29.91 7.67 -3.02
C LYS A 16 -29.65 7.45 -1.53
N GLY A 17 -30.55 6.73 -0.85
CA GLY A 17 -30.38 6.33 0.55
C GLY A 17 -29.14 5.45 0.75
N GLU A 18 -28.98 4.42 -0.09
CA GLU A 18 -27.83 3.50 -0.03
C GLU A 18 -26.50 4.22 -0.31
N ILE A 19 -26.46 5.10 -1.30
CA ILE A 19 -25.25 5.89 -1.62
C ILE A 19 -24.88 6.81 -0.46
N LYS A 20 -25.87 7.50 0.13
CA LYS A 20 -25.64 8.37 1.30
C LYS A 20 -25.08 7.57 2.47
N THR A 21 -25.71 6.46 2.83
CA THR A 21 -25.23 5.58 3.91
C THR A 21 -23.81 5.08 3.63
N MET A 22 -23.51 4.66 2.40
CA MET A 22 -22.17 4.22 2.01
C MET A 22 -21.13 5.35 2.15
N ILE A 23 -21.47 6.58 1.73
CA ILE A 23 -20.56 7.74 1.86
C ILE A 23 -20.33 8.07 3.34
N GLU A 24 -21.39 8.13 4.16
CA GLU A 24 -21.28 8.41 5.60
C GLU A 24 -20.44 7.35 6.32
N GLN A 25 -20.62 6.07 6.00
CA GLN A 25 -19.80 4.97 6.53
C GLN A 25 -18.32 5.15 6.19
N LYS A 26 -18.00 5.47 4.92
CA LYS A 26 -16.61 5.67 4.49
C LYS A 26 -15.96 6.88 5.15
N LEU A 27 -16.69 7.98 5.28
CA LEU A 27 -16.22 9.16 6.00
C LEU A 27 -15.98 8.84 7.48
N GLY A 28 -16.86 8.07 8.11
CA GLY A 28 -16.69 7.58 9.48
C GLY A 28 -15.44 6.72 9.64
N MET A 29 -15.23 5.73 8.76
CA MET A 29 -14.03 4.89 8.78
C MET A 29 -12.74 5.70 8.57
N ALA A 30 -12.76 6.69 7.68
CA ALA A 30 -11.59 7.52 7.43
C ALA A 30 -11.29 8.47 8.59
N ALA A 31 -12.32 9.03 9.23
CA ALA A 31 -12.19 9.83 10.45
C ALA A 31 -11.66 9.00 11.62
N MET A 32 -12.17 7.77 11.78
CA MET A 32 -11.65 6.79 12.73
C MET A 32 -10.16 6.54 12.53
N GLN A 33 -9.75 6.17 11.32
CA GLN A 33 -8.35 5.90 11.01
C GLN A 33 -7.48 7.11 11.32
N THR A 34 -7.92 8.32 10.95
CA THR A 34 -7.18 9.55 11.24
C THR A 34 -7.00 9.76 12.74
N GLU A 35 -8.07 9.70 13.53
CA GLU A 35 -8.03 9.92 14.99
C GLU A 35 -7.21 8.82 15.69
N MET A 36 -7.33 7.55 15.26
CA MET A 36 -6.52 6.46 15.79
C MET A 36 -5.03 6.66 15.51
N ILE A 37 -4.66 7.06 14.29
CA ILE A 37 -3.25 7.29 13.90
C ILE A 37 -2.64 8.43 14.72
N GLU A 38 -3.39 9.51 14.91
CA GLU A 38 -2.96 10.63 15.75
C GLU A 38 -2.82 10.21 17.22
N ALA A 39 -3.74 9.40 17.73
CA ALA A 39 -3.71 8.88 19.08
C ALA A 39 -2.50 7.98 19.34
N ILE A 40 -2.22 6.99 18.47
CA ILE A 40 -1.08 6.07 18.64
C ILE A 40 0.27 6.76 18.47
N ARG A 41 0.34 7.85 17.68
CA ARG A 41 1.56 8.66 17.56
C ARG A 41 1.80 9.51 18.80
N SER A 42 0.73 10.02 19.40
CA SER A 42 0.80 10.86 20.60
C SER A 42 1.05 10.03 21.86
N ASN A 43 0.47 8.83 21.92
CA ASN A 43 0.61 7.88 23.01
C ASN A 43 0.57 6.45 22.45
N PRO A 44 1.72 5.81 22.18
CA PRO A 44 1.74 4.45 21.63
C PRO A 44 1.34 3.38 22.66
N ASP A 45 1.35 3.72 23.96
CA ASP A 45 0.97 2.81 25.06
C ASP A 45 -0.54 2.79 25.34
N LEU A 46 -1.38 3.27 24.40
CA LEU A 46 -2.83 3.25 24.56
C LEU A 46 -3.34 1.81 24.74
N SER A 47 -4.29 1.63 25.65
CA SER A 47 -4.89 0.33 25.86
C SER A 47 -5.80 -0.06 24.70
N LYS A 48 -6.09 -1.37 24.58
CA LYS A 48 -7.08 -1.89 23.63
C LYS A 48 -8.43 -1.17 23.77
N ASP A 49 -8.86 -0.90 24.99
CA ASP A 49 -10.15 -0.26 25.28
C ASP A 49 -10.16 1.22 24.85
N ASP A 50 -9.05 1.94 25.01
CA ASP A 50 -8.93 3.32 24.55
C ASP A 50 -9.01 3.41 23.01
N LEU A 51 -8.30 2.51 22.31
CA LEU A 51 -8.34 2.43 20.85
C LEU A 51 -9.73 2.02 20.34
N TRP A 52 -10.37 1.08 21.03
CA TRP A 52 -11.74 0.68 20.71
C TRP A 52 -12.74 1.82 20.95
N TYR A 53 -12.56 2.61 21.99
CA TYR A 53 -13.39 3.79 22.25
C TYR A 53 -13.29 4.82 21.11
N ILE A 54 -12.07 5.09 20.62
CA ILE A 54 -11.86 5.96 19.44
C ILE A 54 -12.59 5.38 18.23
N ALA A 55 -12.46 4.08 17.96
CA ALA A 55 -13.15 3.42 16.86
C ALA A 55 -14.68 3.53 16.97
N PHE A 56 -15.21 3.23 18.15
CA PHE A 56 -16.65 3.19 18.43
C PHE A 56 -17.34 4.54 18.22
N LYS A 57 -16.66 5.66 18.54
CA LYS A 57 -17.14 7.04 18.30
C LYS A 57 -17.52 7.29 16.84
N HIS A 58 -16.82 6.65 15.91
CA HIS A 58 -17.00 6.84 14.47
C HIS A 58 -17.80 5.71 13.81
N LEU A 59 -17.67 4.48 14.29
CA LEU A 59 -18.25 3.29 13.68
C LEU A 59 -19.74 3.09 13.96
N LYS A 60 -20.54 4.09 14.37
CA LYS A 60 -22.02 4.00 14.64
C LYS A 60 -22.53 2.54 14.71
N PRO A 61 -22.32 1.80 15.82
CA PRO A 61 -22.34 0.32 15.81
C PRO A 61 -23.64 -0.33 15.36
N ASN A 62 -24.76 0.39 15.48
CA ASN A 62 -26.06 -0.08 15.00
C ASN A 62 -26.20 0.04 13.47
N ASP A 63 -25.35 0.85 12.83
CA ASP A 63 -25.37 1.19 11.40
C ASP A 63 -24.14 0.64 10.64
N THR A 64 -23.11 0.18 11.35
CA THR A 64 -21.90 -0.42 10.75
C THR A 64 -22.01 -1.95 10.72
N PRO A 65 -21.74 -2.60 9.58
CA PRO A 65 -21.73 -4.06 9.48
C PRO A 65 -20.84 -4.73 10.53
N ILE A 66 -21.31 -5.85 11.10
CA ILE A 66 -20.56 -6.65 12.10
C ILE A 66 -19.17 -7.02 11.58
N TYR A 67 -19.04 -7.29 10.28
CA TYR A 67 -17.76 -7.58 9.64
C TYR A 67 -16.73 -6.44 9.81
N ASP A 68 -17.14 -5.18 9.62
CA ASP A 68 -16.24 -4.03 9.75
C ASP A 68 -15.85 -3.77 11.21
N GLN A 69 -16.78 -4.02 12.15
CA GLN A 69 -16.50 -3.96 13.58
C GLN A 69 -15.46 -5.03 13.98
N ALA A 70 -15.64 -6.27 13.51
CA ALA A 70 -14.70 -7.36 13.75
C ALA A 70 -13.32 -7.08 13.13
N LYS A 71 -13.28 -6.59 11.88
CA LYS A 71 -12.04 -6.17 11.21
C LYS A 71 -11.30 -5.11 12.03
N THR A 72 -12.02 -4.11 12.53
CA THR A 72 -11.44 -3.04 13.35
C THR A 72 -10.85 -3.58 14.66
N LEU A 73 -11.56 -4.50 15.33
CA LEU A 73 -11.05 -5.13 16.54
C LEU A 73 -9.77 -5.93 16.28
N THR A 74 -9.73 -6.72 15.20
CA THR A 74 -8.54 -7.47 14.79
C THR A 74 -7.37 -6.53 14.45
N THR A 75 -7.64 -5.41 13.77
CA THR A 75 -6.63 -4.37 13.50
C THR A 75 -6.06 -3.79 14.81
N ILE A 76 -6.89 -3.51 15.82
CA ILE A 76 -6.42 -3.02 17.13
C ILE A 76 -5.56 -4.07 17.84
N GLU A 77 -6.01 -5.32 17.86
CA GLU A 77 -5.25 -6.42 18.46
C GLU A 77 -3.89 -6.61 17.78
N HIS A 78 -3.86 -6.52 16.45
CA HIS A 78 -2.64 -6.60 15.67
C HIS A 78 -1.70 -5.43 16.00
N TYR A 79 -2.22 -4.20 16.12
CA TYR A 79 -1.44 -3.05 16.56
C TYR A 79 -0.76 -3.28 17.90
N ILE A 80 -1.51 -3.73 18.92
CA ILE A 80 -0.99 -3.97 20.26
C ILE A 80 0.14 -5.01 20.21
N ALA A 81 -0.05 -6.11 19.47
CA ALA A 81 0.97 -7.14 19.33
C ALA A 81 2.26 -6.61 18.66
N LEU A 82 2.13 -5.84 17.57
CA LEU A 82 3.29 -5.24 16.90
C LEU A 82 3.99 -4.21 17.78
N HIS A 83 3.23 -3.36 18.49
CA HIS A 83 3.78 -2.38 19.41
C HIS A 83 4.56 -3.04 20.55
N GLU A 84 4.01 -4.10 21.15
CA GLU A 84 4.68 -4.88 22.19
C GLU A 84 5.97 -5.52 21.68
N ALA A 85 5.96 -6.08 20.47
CA ALA A 85 7.14 -6.70 19.85
C ALA A 85 8.26 -5.67 19.61
N VAL A 86 7.92 -4.51 19.03
CA VAL A 86 8.86 -3.40 18.80
C VAL A 86 9.45 -2.89 20.12
N SER A 87 8.60 -2.62 21.10
CA SER A 87 9.01 -2.14 22.43
C SER A 87 9.89 -3.15 23.16
N THR A 88 9.56 -4.43 23.08
CA THR A 88 10.34 -5.54 23.66
C THR A 88 11.70 -5.66 23.00
N ALA A 89 11.77 -5.63 21.67
CA ALA A 89 13.03 -5.66 20.94
C ALA A 89 13.94 -4.50 21.34
N ARG A 90 13.40 -3.27 21.41
CA ARG A 90 14.19 -2.09 21.80
C ARG A 90 14.66 -2.15 23.25
N LYS A 91 13.83 -2.66 24.16
CA LYS A 91 14.18 -2.83 25.58
C LYS A 91 15.30 -3.86 25.77
N ASN A 92 15.24 -4.97 25.05
CA ASN A 92 16.24 -6.05 25.15
C ASN A 92 17.56 -5.68 24.47
N PHE A 93 17.52 -4.86 23.42
CA PHE A 93 18.68 -4.40 22.67
C PHE A 93 18.73 -2.85 22.64
N PRO A 94 19.16 -2.22 23.75
CA PRO A 94 19.15 -0.75 23.86
C PRO A 94 20.22 -0.07 22.99
N ASN A 95 21.20 -0.81 22.48
CA ASN A 95 22.27 -0.35 21.61
C ASN A 95 21.93 -0.65 20.14
N ASP A 96 22.14 0.32 19.25
CA ASP A 96 21.75 0.22 17.84
C ASP A 96 22.48 -0.90 17.08
N PRO A 97 23.83 -1.04 17.15
CA PRO A 97 24.54 -2.22 16.65
C PRO A 97 23.99 -3.57 17.13
N ASP A 98 23.71 -3.72 18.43
CA ASP A 98 23.19 -4.98 18.97
C ASP A 98 21.78 -5.29 18.43
N LEU A 99 20.93 -4.26 18.34
CA LEU A 99 19.60 -4.39 17.76
C LEU A 99 19.66 -4.70 16.26
N PHE A 100 20.56 -4.05 15.52
CA PHE A 100 20.80 -4.35 14.10
C PHE A 100 21.19 -5.81 13.90
N LYS A 101 22.15 -6.31 14.70
CA LYS A 101 22.56 -7.72 14.68
C LYS A 101 21.43 -8.67 15.01
N TYR A 102 20.59 -8.33 15.99
CA TYR A 102 19.40 -9.12 16.30
C TYR A 102 18.45 -9.21 15.10
N LEU A 103 18.17 -8.09 14.44
CA LEU A 103 17.23 -8.00 13.31
C LEU A 103 17.73 -8.74 12.06
N PHE A 104 19.02 -8.57 11.71
CA PHE A 104 19.56 -9.02 10.42
C PHE A 104 20.59 -10.14 10.53
N ASN A 105 20.94 -10.59 11.73
CA ASN A 105 21.90 -11.67 12.01
C ASN A 105 23.33 -11.43 11.54
N HIS A 106 23.73 -10.17 11.34
CA HIS A 106 25.11 -9.82 11.08
C HIS A 106 25.48 -8.54 11.81
N GLU A 107 26.76 -8.40 12.13
CA GLU A 107 27.26 -7.13 12.66
C GLU A 107 27.18 -6.05 11.57
N PRO A 108 26.86 -4.79 11.93
CA PRO A 108 26.96 -3.71 10.98
C PRO A 108 28.43 -3.44 10.62
N GLN A 109 28.70 -3.24 9.33
CA GLN A 109 30.03 -2.86 8.83
C GLN A 109 30.26 -1.35 8.97
N GLY A 110 29.20 -0.55 8.93
CA GLY A 110 29.22 0.90 9.04
C GLY A 110 28.40 1.46 10.19
N LYS A 111 28.17 2.78 10.13
CA LYS A 111 27.30 3.48 11.09
C LYS A 111 25.85 3.09 10.81
N ILE A 112 25.12 2.75 11.87
CA ILE A 112 23.66 2.52 11.87
C ILE A 112 23.03 3.52 12.84
N GLU A 113 21.87 4.05 12.47
CA GLU A 113 20.96 4.76 13.39
C GLU A 113 19.62 4.03 13.42
N ILE A 114 19.14 3.67 14.61
CA ILE A 114 17.84 3.03 14.77
C ILE A 114 16.89 3.93 15.55
N LYS A 115 15.69 4.14 15.01
CA LYS A 115 14.58 4.83 15.68
C LYS A 115 13.38 3.89 15.75
N THR A 116 12.67 3.93 16.86
CA THR A 116 11.43 3.18 17.03
C THR A 116 10.23 4.12 16.99
N GLY A 117 9.27 3.84 16.11
CA GLY A 117 7.93 4.41 16.13
C GLY A 117 6.95 3.51 16.88
N PRO A 118 5.63 3.79 16.82
CA PRO A 118 4.61 2.99 17.51
C PRO A 118 4.61 1.51 17.11
N ILE A 119 4.81 1.19 15.83
CA ILE A 119 4.86 -0.20 15.32
C ILE A 119 6.02 -0.45 14.38
N VAL A 120 6.99 0.47 14.33
CA VAL A 120 8.08 0.43 13.35
C VAL A 120 9.43 0.48 14.04
N ILE A 121 10.36 -0.36 13.60
CA ILE A 121 11.80 -0.20 13.82
C ILE A 121 12.39 0.34 12.51
N TYR A 122 12.82 1.59 12.54
CA TYR A 122 13.41 2.29 11.42
C TYR A 122 14.93 2.24 11.52
N VAL A 123 15.56 1.61 10.54
CA VAL A 123 16.99 1.37 10.48
C VAL A 123 17.59 2.18 9.34
N ARG A 124 18.39 3.19 9.67
CA ARG A 124 19.14 3.97 8.69
C ARG A 124 20.57 3.42 8.60
N CYS A 125 20.93 2.93 7.42
CA CYS A 125 22.24 2.36 7.13
C CYS A 125 23.12 3.37 6.37
N TYR A 126 24.32 3.65 6.88
CA TYR A 126 25.30 4.52 6.19
C TYR A 126 26.38 3.73 5.43
N ASP A 127 26.26 2.40 5.41
CA ASP A 127 27.05 1.52 4.56
C ASP A 127 26.13 0.78 3.58
N MET A 128 26.53 0.73 2.31
CA MET A 128 25.72 0.16 1.25
C MET A 128 25.60 -1.38 1.35
N ARG A 129 26.56 -2.05 1.97
CA ARG A 129 26.50 -3.50 2.23
C ARG A 129 25.52 -3.78 3.36
N ASP A 130 25.55 -3.01 4.44
CA ASP A 130 24.58 -3.13 5.53
C ASP A 130 23.15 -2.91 5.01
N PHE A 131 22.94 -1.85 4.22
CA PHE A 131 21.64 -1.60 3.58
C PHE A 131 21.24 -2.74 2.65
N GLY A 132 22.13 -3.19 1.76
CA GLY A 132 21.82 -4.24 0.81
C GLY A 132 21.51 -5.59 1.46
N LEU A 133 22.20 -5.94 2.56
CA LEU A 133 21.94 -7.17 3.30
C LEU A 133 20.58 -7.10 4.01
N ALA A 134 20.28 -5.97 4.66
CA ALA A 134 18.99 -5.71 5.27
C ALA A 134 17.84 -5.63 4.24
N PHE A 135 18.14 -5.25 2.99
CA PHE A 135 17.16 -5.13 1.90
C PHE A 135 16.60 -6.48 1.43
N ARG A 136 17.31 -7.58 1.70
CA ARG A 136 16.82 -8.93 1.44
C ARG A 136 15.62 -9.22 2.33
N ASP A 137 14.50 -9.64 1.73
CA ASP A 137 13.31 -10.07 2.47
C ASP A 137 13.54 -11.36 3.31
N ASN A 138 14.75 -11.93 3.26
CA ASN A 138 15.20 -13.03 4.12
C ASN A 138 16.61 -12.72 4.67
N PRO A 139 16.74 -12.22 5.90
CA PRO A 139 18.02 -11.82 6.50
C PRO A 139 18.95 -12.99 6.86
N SER A 140 18.51 -14.23 6.66
CA SER A 140 19.20 -15.42 7.17
C SER A 140 20.38 -15.87 6.31
N ASP A 141 20.61 -15.21 5.16
CA ASP A 141 21.58 -15.67 4.18
C ASP A 141 22.91 -14.93 4.34
N ASP A 142 23.91 -15.60 4.95
CA ASP A 142 25.29 -15.11 5.10
C ASP A 142 26.02 -14.95 3.76
N GLN A 143 25.34 -15.20 2.64
CA GLN A 143 25.89 -15.06 1.30
C GLN A 143 26.19 -13.58 0.99
N PRO A 144 27.30 -13.28 0.31
CA PRO A 144 27.56 -11.93 -0.16
C PRO A 144 26.47 -11.46 -1.14
N LEU A 145 26.23 -10.15 -1.19
CA LEU A 145 25.36 -9.54 -2.19
C LEU A 145 25.96 -9.73 -3.59
N SER A 146 25.15 -10.21 -4.52
CA SER A 146 25.48 -10.18 -5.93
C SER A 146 25.56 -8.73 -6.44
N PRO A 147 26.31 -8.45 -7.52
CA PRO A 147 26.35 -7.12 -8.12
C PRO A 147 24.96 -6.57 -8.51
N VAL A 148 24.03 -7.45 -8.88
CA VAL A 148 22.66 -7.08 -9.27
C VAL A 148 21.85 -6.65 -8.04
N GLU A 149 21.93 -7.39 -6.93
CA GLU A 149 21.28 -7.00 -5.67
C GLU A 149 21.83 -5.67 -5.14
N MET A 150 23.15 -5.50 -5.18
CA MET A 150 23.80 -4.26 -4.76
C MET A 150 23.34 -3.07 -5.61
N LEU A 151 23.27 -3.25 -6.93
CA LEU A 151 22.75 -2.23 -7.83
C LEU A 151 21.28 -1.92 -7.51
N HIS A 152 20.43 -2.92 -7.32
CA HIS A 152 19.02 -2.73 -7.01
C HIS A 152 18.84 -1.96 -5.69
N ALA A 153 19.53 -2.37 -4.63
CA ALA A 153 19.53 -1.67 -3.36
C ALA A 153 20.01 -0.21 -3.52
N SER A 154 21.02 0.04 -4.36
CA SER A 154 21.53 1.40 -4.60
C SER A 154 20.54 2.32 -5.33
N LEU A 155 19.50 1.79 -5.96
CA LEU A 155 18.48 2.56 -6.68
C LEU A 155 17.27 2.93 -5.81
N VAL A 156 17.26 2.49 -4.54
CA VAL A 156 16.15 2.64 -3.59
C VAL A 156 16.62 3.45 -2.38
N GLY A 157 15.85 4.47 -2.01
CA GLY A 157 16.15 5.32 -0.85
C GLY A 157 15.74 4.70 0.48
N GLY A 158 14.69 3.88 0.49
CA GLY A 158 14.22 3.14 1.66
C GLY A 158 13.18 2.09 1.27
N LYS A 159 12.92 1.14 2.17
CA LYS A 159 11.99 0.04 1.96
C LYS A 159 11.36 -0.39 3.27
N PHE A 160 10.04 -0.51 3.27
CA PHE A 160 9.30 -1.28 4.28
C PHE A 160 9.45 -2.79 3.99
N LEU A 161 10.00 -3.54 4.95
CA LEU A 161 10.20 -4.98 4.83
C LEU A 161 8.96 -5.74 5.30
N ARG A 162 8.46 -6.61 4.43
CA ARG A 162 7.26 -7.42 4.73
C ARG A 162 7.55 -8.54 5.71
N ASN A 163 8.77 -9.07 5.67
CA ASN A 163 9.21 -10.16 6.51
C ASN A 163 10.28 -9.66 7.49
N ALA A 164 10.33 -10.31 8.65
CA ALA A 164 11.41 -10.18 9.59
C ALA A 164 11.92 -11.58 9.94
N ARG A 165 13.18 -11.67 10.38
CA ARG A 165 13.74 -12.91 10.91
C ARG A 165 12.97 -13.35 12.15
N GLN A 166 12.63 -12.40 13.00
CA GLN A 166 11.77 -12.58 14.16
C GLN A 166 10.31 -12.56 13.70
N PRO A 167 9.56 -13.66 13.82
CA PRO A 167 8.18 -13.70 13.35
C PRO A 167 7.31 -12.59 13.95
N GLU A 168 7.53 -12.22 15.21
CA GLU A 168 6.82 -11.15 15.93
C GLU A 168 7.11 -9.74 15.40
N LEU A 169 8.18 -9.54 14.62
CA LEU A 169 8.53 -8.27 13.99
C LEU A 169 8.14 -8.19 12.51
N THR A 170 7.42 -9.18 11.99
CA THR A 170 6.92 -9.19 10.61
C THR A 170 6.08 -7.93 10.35
N GLY A 171 6.41 -7.18 9.30
CA GLY A 171 5.72 -5.92 8.99
C GLY A 171 6.03 -4.75 9.94
N THR A 172 7.12 -4.81 10.70
CA THR A 172 7.56 -3.69 11.56
C THR A 172 8.85 -3.02 11.09
N LEU A 173 9.56 -3.60 10.12
CA LEU A 173 10.90 -3.13 9.78
C LEU A 173 10.87 -2.17 8.59
N VAL A 174 11.50 -1.02 8.77
CA VAL A 174 11.81 -0.09 7.68
C VAL A 174 13.31 0.10 7.62
N ILE A 175 13.87 0.02 6.42
CA ILE A 175 15.27 0.32 6.18
C ILE A 175 15.39 1.55 5.29
N GLU A 176 16.41 2.38 5.53
CA GLU A 176 16.73 3.55 4.71
C GLU A 176 18.21 3.58 4.37
N ASN A 177 18.51 3.96 3.13
CA ASN A 177 19.85 4.24 2.66
C ASN A 177 20.25 5.65 3.09
N GLY A 178 20.99 5.74 4.19
CA GLY A 178 21.47 7.00 4.77
C GLY A 178 22.45 7.77 3.88
N LEU A 179 22.90 7.20 2.75
CA LEU A 179 23.73 7.89 1.76
C LEU A 179 22.92 8.76 0.78
N GLN A 180 21.60 8.54 0.66
CA GLN A 180 20.79 9.23 -0.35
C GLN A 180 20.05 10.47 0.16
N ARG A 181 19.69 10.53 1.46
CA ARG A 181 18.89 11.65 2.02
C ARG A 181 19.15 11.87 3.51
N GLU A 182 19.16 13.14 3.92
CA GLU A 182 19.11 13.56 5.34
C GLU A 182 17.73 14.10 5.72
N ASP A 183 16.64 13.50 5.24
CA ASP A 183 15.30 14.07 5.46
C ASP A 183 14.59 13.39 6.65
N LYS A 184 14.09 14.19 7.59
CA LYS A 184 13.17 13.71 8.64
C LYS A 184 11.84 13.24 8.04
N ALA A 185 11.45 13.80 6.90
CA ALA A 185 10.21 13.43 6.21
C ALA A 185 10.21 11.97 5.75
N ALA A 186 11.39 11.36 5.54
CA ALA A 186 11.49 9.96 5.14
C ALA A 186 10.98 9.00 6.23
N PHE A 187 11.33 9.24 7.50
CA PHE A 187 10.83 8.44 8.61
C PHE A 187 9.31 8.51 8.71
N GLU A 188 8.74 9.72 8.70
CA GLU A 188 7.30 9.91 8.81
C GLU A 188 6.53 9.32 7.63
N HIS A 189 7.11 9.36 6.43
CA HIS A 189 6.56 8.76 5.22
C HIS A 189 6.51 7.22 5.31
N GLU A 190 7.62 6.58 5.68
CA GLU A 190 7.68 5.12 5.80
C GLU A 190 6.85 4.59 6.98
N GLU A 191 6.86 5.29 8.11
CA GLU A 191 5.99 4.99 9.24
C GLU A 191 4.51 5.05 8.82
N GLN A 192 4.14 6.03 8.01
CA GLN A 192 2.78 6.14 7.49
C GLN A 192 2.39 4.93 6.64
N HIS A 193 3.29 4.36 5.83
CA HIS A 193 3.01 3.12 5.08
C HIS A 193 2.79 1.94 6.03
N ALA A 194 3.64 1.77 7.04
CA ALA A 194 3.51 0.70 8.02
C ALA A 194 2.16 0.76 8.75
N ILE A 195 1.78 1.96 9.20
CA ILE A 195 0.50 2.20 9.87
C ILE A 195 -0.67 1.96 8.92
N LYS A 196 -0.59 2.34 7.63
CA LYS A 196 -1.66 2.05 6.66
C LYS A 196 -1.85 0.56 6.43
N ASN A 197 -0.76 -0.20 6.33
CA ASN A 197 -0.80 -1.65 6.11
C ASN A 197 -1.59 -2.38 7.21
N LEU A 198 -1.56 -1.87 8.45
CA LEU A 198 -2.35 -2.36 9.58
C LEU A 198 -3.88 -2.35 9.29
N PHE A 199 -4.36 -1.33 8.57
CA PHE A 199 -5.78 -1.15 8.26
C PHE A 199 -6.21 -1.81 6.95
N GLU A 200 -5.29 -1.99 6.00
CA GLU A 200 -5.60 -2.56 4.68
C GLU A 200 -5.77 -4.10 4.74
N GLY A 201 -5.02 -4.79 5.61
CA GLY A 201 -5.09 -6.24 5.81
C GLY A 201 -4.27 -7.03 4.79
N GLU A 202 -3.70 -8.18 5.18
CA GLU A 202 -2.97 -9.07 4.26
C GLU A 202 -3.94 -9.88 3.40
N GLU A 203 -4.37 -9.35 2.25
CA GLU A 203 -4.96 -10.20 1.20
C GLU A 203 -3.83 -11.03 0.54
N ARG A 204 -3.49 -12.18 1.16
CA ARG A 204 -2.60 -13.17 0.54
C ARG A 204 -3.35 -13.93 -0.55
N GLU A 205 -3.20 -13.50 -1.79
CA GLU A 205 -3.77 -14.21 -2.93
C GLU A 205 -2.87 -15.39 -3.38
N SER A 206 -3.43 -16.60 -3.33
CA SER A 206 -2.90 -17.80 -3.98
C SER A 206 -3.49 -17.91 -5.38
N TYR A 207 -2.78 -17.40 -6.40
CA TYR A 207 -3.34 -17.20 -7.74
C TYR A 207 -3.36 -18.43 -8.66
N PHE A 208 -2.59 -19.47 -8.35
CA PHE A 208 -2.32 -20.58 -9.28
C PHE A 208 -2.72 -21.97 -8.77
N THR A 209 -3.64 -22.07 -7.80
CA THR A 209 -4.06 -23.39 -7.32
C THR A 209 -5.20 -23.97 -8.16
N GLY A 210 -4.92 -25.06 -8.89
CA GLY A 210 -5.88 -26.17 -9.04
C GLY A 210 -6.52 -26.45 -10.40
N GLN A 211 -6.16 -25.79 -11.50
CA GLN A 211 -6.74 -26.10 -12.84
C GLN A 211 -5.75 -26.05 -14.01
N GLU A 212 -4.47 -26.35 -13.76
CA GLU A 212 -3.41 -26.06 -14.73
C GLU A 212 -3.26 -27.09 -15.86
N ASP A 213 -3.79 -28.31 -15.70
CA ASP A 213 -3.50 -29.43 -16.60
C ASP A 213 -4.38 -29.49 -17.88
N ILE A 214 -5.41 -28.64 -18.00
CA ILE A 214 -6.40 -28.71 -19.10
C ILE A 214 -6.45 -27.41 -19.94
N MET A 215 -5.53 -26.46 -19.73
CA MET A 215 -5.63 -25.14 -20.40
C MET A 215 -5.05 -25.12 -21.81
N ASN A 216 -5.77 -24.45 -22.72
CA ASN A 216 -5.25 -24.04 -24.02
C ASN A 216 -4.52 -22.68 -23.95
N LYS A 217 -3.77 -22.33 -25.02
CA LYS A 217 -2.98 -21.10 -25.12
C LYS A 217 -3.79 -19.81 -24.85
N LYS A 218 -5.05 -19.76 -25.29
CA LYS A 218 -5.93 -18.59 -25.07
C LYS A 218 -6.33 -18.46 -23.59
N GLN A 219 -6.63 -19.57 -22.92
CA GLN A 219 -6.91 -19.60 -21.49
C GLN A 219 -5.67 -19.20 -20.69
N ALA A 220 -4.50 -19.75 -21.03
CA ALA A 220 -3.23 -19.40 -20.40
C ALA A 220 -2.91 -17.90 -20.55
N SER A 221 -3.06 -17.33 -21.76
CA SER A 221 -2.86 -15.90 -22.00
C SER A 221 -3.80 -15.02 -21.17
N LYS A 222 -5.08 -15.39 -21.07
CA LYS A 222 -6.04 -14.67 -20.22
C LYS A 222 -5.68 -14.78 -18.73
N MET A 223 -5.22 -15.94 -18.28
CA MET A 223 -4.82 -16.17 -16.90
C MET A 223 -3.57 -15.36 -16.54
N VAL A 224 -2.56 -15.35 -17.41
CA VAL A 224 -1.36 -14.50 -17.26
C VAL A 224 -1.76 -13.03 -17.25
N GLN A 225 -2.58 -12.56 -18.20
CA GLN A 225 -3.04 -11.17 -18.19
C GLN A 225 -3.78 -10.80 -16.90
N ASN A 226 -4.68 -11.66 -16.43
CA ASN A 226 -5.38 -11.44 -15.16
C ASN A 226 -4.41 -11.37 -13.98
N PHE A 227 -3.46 -12.31 -13.91
CA PHE A 227 -2.40 -12.30 -12.90
C PHE A 227 -1.62 -10.98 -12.93
N LEU A 228 -1.17 -10.52 -14.10
CA LEU A 228 -0.43 -9.26 -14.23
C LEU A 228 -1.27 -8.04 -13.81
N ILE A 229 -2.56 -8.01 -14.16
CA ILE A 229 -3.47 -6.94 -13.75
C ILE A 229 -3.62 -6.91 -12.23
N ILE A 230 -3.80 -8.06 -11.59
CA ILE A 230 -3.94 -8.13 -10.13
C ILE A 230 -2.61 -7.76 -9.46
N TYR A 231 -1.50 -8.28 -9.98
CA TYR A 231 -0.15 -7.93 -9.51
C TYR A 231 0.09 -6.41 -9.60
N ARG A 232 -0.24 -5.78 -10.74
CA ARG A 232 -0.18 -4.33 -10.91
C ARG A 232 -1.05 -3.61 -9.88
N LYS A 233 -2.29 -4.05 -9.67
CA LYS A 233 -3.21 -3.45 -8.69
C LYS A 233 -2.62 -3.48 -7.28
N ASN A 234 -2.17 -4.64 -6.84
CA ASN A 234 -1.74 -4.85 -5.46
C ASN A 234 -0.39 -4.22 -5.15
N HIS A 235 0.49 -4.09 -6.15
CA HIS A 235 1.83 -3.55 -5.97
C HIS A 235 1.96 -2.12 -6.51
N MET A 236 1.77 -1.92 -7.81
CA MET A 236 2.04 -0.62 -8.44
C MET A 236 0.93 0.40 -8.20
N GLU A 237 -0.34 0.01 -8.31
CA GLU A 237 -1.44 0.94 -8.04
C GLU A 237 -1.48 1.32 -6.55
N THR A 238 -1.15 0.40 -5.62
CA THR A 238 -1.04 0.70 -4.19
C THR A 238 0.08 1.71 -3.88
N LEU A 239 1.28 1.49 -4.43
CA LEU A 239 2.39 2.43 -4.26
C LEU A 239 2.05 3.81 -4.86
N ALA A 240 1.56 3.83 -6.11
CA ALA A 240 1.13 5.05 -6.75
C ALA A 240 0.01 5.76 -5.98
N LYS A 241 -0.95 5.02 -5.42
CA LYS A 241 -2.00 5.55 -4.53
C LYS A 241 -1.37 6.31 -3.38
N HIS A 242 -0.41 5.71 -2.69
CA HIS A 242 0.21 6.35 -1.53
C HIS A 242 0.99 7.60 -1.91
N GLU A 243 1.74 7.55 -3.00
CA GLU A 243 2.48 8.71 -3.49
C GLU A 243 1.55 9.84 -3.93
N ILE A 244 0.47 9.54 -4.66
CA ILE A 244 -0.53 10.55 -5.02
C ILE A 244 -1.10 11.22 -3.77
N LEU A 245 -1.50 10.43 -2.77
CA LEU A 245 -2.05 10.97 -1.53
C LEU A 245 -1.01 11.82 -0.78
N ALA A 246 0.26 11.40 -0.73
CA ALA A 246 1.33 12.10 -0.07
C ALA A 246 1.64 13.44 -0.74
N TYR A 247 1.94 13.44 -2.05
CA TYR A 247 2.26 14.64 -2.81
C TYR A 247 1.10 15.63 -2.87
N MET A 248 -0.14 15.14 -3.05
CA MET A 248 -1.30 16.02 -3.14
C MET A 248 -1.69 16.61 -1.79
N LYS A 249 -1.40 15.92 -0.68
CA LYS A 249 -1.55 16.45 0.69
C LYS A 249 -0.64 17.65 0.92
N THR A 250 0.60 17.63 0.43
CA THR A 250 1.57 18.73 0.56
C THR A 250 1.35 19.86 -0.45
N GLY A 251 0.41 19.70 -1.38
CA GLY A 251 0.01 20.73 -2.34
C GLY A 251 0.72 20.66 -3.69
N GLN A 252 1.49 19.60 -3.96
CA GLN A 252 2.06 19.35 -5.28
C GLN A 252 0.96 19.25 -6.35
N SER A 253 1.26 19.67 -7.58
CA SER A 253 0.28 19.63 -8.67
C SER A 253 0.03 18.20 -9.15
N SER A 254 -1.19 17.93 -9.60
CA SER A 254 -1.58 16.64 -10.18
C SER A 254 -0.73 16.22 -11.39
N GLN A 255 -0.24 17.21 -12.16
CA GLN A 255 0.56 17.02 -13.35
C GLN A 255 1.99 16.60 -12.97
N GLU A 256 2.59 17.25 -11.97
CA GLU A 256 3.90 16.86 -11.43
C GLU A 256 3.82 15.48 -10.81
N THR A 257 2.84 15.22 -9.95
CA THR A 257 2.63 13.90 -9.34
C THR A 257 2.45 12.80 -10.40
N TYR A 258 1.64 13.05 -11.45
CA TYR A 258 1.49 12.11 -12.56
C TYR A 258 2.84 11.85 -13.25
N ARG A 259 3.55 12.91 -13.63
CA ARG A 259 4.86 12.83 -14.28
C ARG A 259 5.84 12.02 -13.43
N ASP A 260 5.95 12.34 -12.14
CA ASP A 260 6.91 11.70 -11.24
C ASP A 260 6.65 10.18 -11.11
N LEU A 261 5.39 9.75 -11.24
CA LEU A 261 4.95 8.34 -11.13
C LEU A 261 4.91 7.55 -12.44
N THR A 262 4.99 8.21 -13.59
CA THR A 262 4.87 7.55 -14.90
C THR A 262 6.08 7.77 -15.82
N GLN A 263 6.89 8.80 -15.57
CA GLN A 263 8.06 9.08 -16.39
C GLN A 263 9.21 8.12 -16.02
N PRO A 264 9.88 7.50 -17.00
CA PRO A 264 11.04 6.67 -16.72
C PRO A 264 12.16 7.43 -16.00
N LYS A 265 12.91 6.75 -15.13
CA LYS A 265 14.02 7.37 -14.37
C LYS A 265 15.08 8.00 -15.29
N LYS A 266 15.40 7.31 -16.40
CA LYS A 266 16.35 7.79 -17.42
C LYS A 266 15.93 9.13 -18.07
N ASP A 267 14.64 9.42 -18.04
CA ASP A 267 14.06 10.63 -18.64
C ASP A 267 13.77 11.70 -17.57
N GLY A 268 14.20 11.49 -16.31
CA GLY A 268 14.03 12.44 -15.21
C GLY A 268 12.84 12.17 -14.29
N GLY A 269 12.15 11.02 -14.43
CA GLY A 269 11.14 10.61 -13.47
C GLY A 269 11.73 10.16 -12.13
N ILE A 270 10.95 10.29 -11.06
CA ILE A 270 11.38 9.90 -9.70
C ILE A 270 11.16 8.40 -9.51
N TYR A 271 10.03 7.89 -9.99
CA TYR A 271 9.62 6.50 -9.85
C TYR A 271 9.59 5.81 -11.21
N ASP A 272 10.16 4.61 -11.29
CA ASP A 272 10.09 3.76 -12.49
C ASP A 272 9.72 2.33 -12.07
N TYR A 273 8.47 2.20 -11.63
CA TYR A 273 7.94 0.92 -11.16
C TYR A 273 7.95 -0.12 -12.29
N ALA A 274 7.58 0.26 -13.52
CA ALA A 274 7.59 -0.67 -14.66
C ALA A 274 9.00 -1.23 -14.91
N ALA A 275 10.04 -0.39 -14.95
CA ALA A 275 11.42 -0.86 -15.13
C ALA A 275 11.91 -1.72 -13.96
N SER A 276 11.37 -1.54 -12.76
CA SER A 276 11.73 -2.34 -11.58
C SER A 276 11.03 -3.71 -11.57
N TYR A 277 9.73 -3.75 -11.92
CA TYR A 277 8.92 -4.98 -11.82
C TYR A 277 9.00 -5.88 -13.06
N ILE A 278 9.18 -5.32 -14.27
CA ILE A 278 9.23 -6.13 -15.49
C ILE A 278 10.38 -7.16 -15.47
N PRO A 279 11.63 -6.78 -15.14
CA PRO A 279 12.73 -7.75 -15.05
C PRO A 279 12.46 -8.84 -14.00
N TYR A 280 11.95 -8.45 -12.83
CA TYR A 280 11.58 -9.38 -11.77
C TYR A 280 10.51 -10.38 -12.22
N LEU A 281 9.45 -9.91 -12.89
CA LEU A 281 8.39 -10.80 -13.40
C LEU A 281 8.89 -11.74 -14.49
N LYS A 282 9.82 -11.29 -15.34
CA LYS A 282 10.47 -12.15 -16.33
C LYS A 282 11.30 -13.25 -15.67
N GLU A 283 12.07 -12.91 -14.64
CA GLU A 283 12.82 -13.88 -13.85
C GLU A 283 11.88 -14.87 -13.14
N LEU A 284 10.87 -14.37 -12.43
CA LEU A 284 9.85 -15.18 -11.76
C LEU A 284 9.17 -16.15 -12.74
N SER A 285 8.89 -15.69 -13.96
CA SER A 285 8.23 -16.49 -14.99
C SER A 285 9.03 -17.71 -15.44
N GLN A 286 10.36 -17.73 -15.26
CA GLN A 286 11.20 -18.90 -15.61
C GLN A 286 10.83 -20.15 -14.81
N SER A 287 10.20 -19.97 -13.64
CA SER A 287 9.67 -21.06 -12.82
C SER A 287 8.27 -21.51 -13.22
N TRP A 288 7.57 -20.74 -14.07
CA TRP A 288 6.21 -21.07 -14.50
C TRP A 288 6.21 -22.21 -15.50
N ARG A 289 5.06 -22.87 -15.69
CA ARG A 289 4.92 -23.85 -16.78
C ARG A 289 5.16 -23.20 -18.16
N PRO A 290 5.71 -23.92 -19.15
CA PRO A 290 6.01 -23.35 -20.47
C PRO A 290 4.84 -22.63 -21.13
N ILE A 291 3.61 -23.15 -21.00
CA ILE A 291 2.41 -22.53 -21.58
C ILE A 291 2.13 -21.12 -21.02
N PHE A 292 2.51 -20.84 -19.77
CA PHE A 292 2.40 -19.51 -19.16
C PHE A 292 3.59 -18.62 -19.51
N GLN A 293 4.79 -19.19 -19.63
CA GLN A 293 5.98 -18.47 -20.12
C GLN A 293 5.72 -17.93 -21.53
N ASP A 294 5.22 -18.77 -22.43
CA ASP A 294 4.87 -18.40 -23.81
C ASP A 294 3.75 -17.34 -23.88
N ALA A 295 2.92 -17.27 -22.86
CA ALA A 295 1.84 -16.29 -22.74
C ALA A 295 2.33 -14.93 -22.21
N LEU A 296 3.51 -14.89 -21.56
CA LEU A 296 4.11 -13.67 -21.04
C LEU A 296 4.96 -12.98 -22.11
N THR A 297 4.34 -12.12 -22.91
CA THR A 297 5.04 -11.36 -23.95
C THR A 297 5.44 -9.97 -23.47
N ASP A 298 6.48 -9.38 -24.08
CA ASP A 298 6.89 -7.99 -23.83
C ASP A 298 5.76 -6.99 -24.13
N GLU A 299 4.96 -7.28 -25.16
CA GLU A 299 3.77 -6.49 -25.50
C GLU A 299 2.73 -6.51 -24.36
N LEU A 300 2.47 -7.69 -23.80
CA LEU A 300 1.53 -7.83 -22.68
C LEU A 300 2.05 -7.11 -21.43
N LEU A 301 3.35 -7.24 -21.13
CA LEU A 301 3.99 -6.56 -20.00
C LEU A 301 3.88 -5.03 -20.15
N ARG A 302 4.24 -4.45 -21.31
CA ARG A 302 4.11 -3.01 -21.56
C ARG A 302 2.67 -2.54 -21.47
N LYS A 303 1.74 -3.27 -22.09
CA LYS A 303 0.31 -2.95 -22.04
C LYS A 303 -0.18 -2.84 -20.59
N VAL A 304 0.15 -3.80 -19.73
CA VAL A 304 -0.35 -3.84 -18.36
C VAL A 304 0.37 -2.83 -17.46
N PHE A 305 1.70 -2.79 -17.49
CA PHE A 305 2.52 -2.02 -16.54
C PHE A 305 2.90 -0.61 -16.99
N GLU A 306 2.74 -0.29 -18.26
CA GLU A 306 2.91 1.06 -18.79
C GLU A 306 1.53 1.62 -19.18
N ASP A 307 0.94 1.21 -20.31
CA ASP A 307 -0.24 1.84 -20.88
C ASP A 307 -1.45 1.89 -19.93
N GLU A 308 -1.82 0.73 -19.36
CA GLU A 308 -2.96 0.66 -18.44
C GLU A 308 -2.64 1.29 -17.08
N TYR A 309 -1.43 1.08 -16.56
CA TYR A 309 -0.98 1.70 -15.32
C TYR A 309 -1.03 3.24 -15.40
N TRP A 310 -0.45 3.83 -16.45
CA TRP A 310 -0.44 5.28 -16.64
C TRP A 310 -1.85 5.85 -16.75
N LYS A 311 -2.78 5.14 -17.40
CA LYS A 311 -4.20 5.54 -17.42
C LYS A 311 -4.80 5.57 -16.02
N VAL A 312 -4.52 4.56 -15.18
CA VAL A 312 -5.01 4.50 -13.80
C VAL A 312 -4.44 5.66 -12.97
N VAL A 313 -3.14 5.93 -13.02
CA VAL A 313 -2.52 7.07 -12.32
C VAL A 313 -3.12 8.40 -12.78
N ALA A 314 -3.26 8.60 -14.10
CA ALA A 314 -3.85 9.82 -14.65
C ALA A 314 -5.31 10.01 -14.20
N SER A 315 -6.12 8.94 -14.23
CA SER A 315 -7.50 8.96 -13.72
C SER A 315 -7.56 9.25 -12.23
N GLY A 316 -6.66 8.68 -11.42
CA GLY A 316 -6.55 8.94 -9.99
C GLY A 316 -6.25 10.41 -9.69
N CYS A 317 -5.23 10.98 -10.32
CA CYS A 317 -4.88 12.40 -10.19
C CYS A 317 -6.05 13.32 -10.57
N ARG A 318 -6.76 13.03 -11.68
CA ARG A 318 -7.95 13.80 -12.09
C ARG A 318 -9.10 13.67 -11.09
N ALA A 319 -9.33 12.47 -10.56
CA ALA A 319 -10.39 12.22 -9.57
C ALA A 319 -10.17 13.03 -8.29
N PHE A 320 -8.93 13.09 -7.82
CA PHE A 320 -8.54 13.91 -6.67
C PHE A 320 -8.87 15.39 -6.89
N ASN A 321 -8.45 15.98 -8.02
CA ASN A 321 -8.75 17.38 -8.32
C ASN A 321 -10.26 17.63 -8.50
N LYS A 322 -10.98 16.71 -9.15
CA LYS A 322 -12.44 16.81 -9.32
C LYS A 322 -13.15 16.96 -7.96
N LEU A 323 -12.74 16.20 -6.95
CA LEU A 323 -13.31 16.28 -5.60
C LEU A 323 -13.04 17.64 -4.94
N ILE A 324 -11.82 18.17 -5.04
CA ILE A 324 -11.51 19.50 -4.49
C ILE A 324 -12.24 20.61 -5.25
N GLU A 325 -12.19 20.60 -6.58
CA GLU A 325 -12.68 21.72 -7.39
C GLU A 325 -14.20 21.76 -7.49
N LYS A 326 -14.85 20.60 -7.62
CA LYS A 326 -16.29 20.50 -7.89
C LYS A 326 -17.11 20.23 -6.63
N VAL A 327 -16.60 19.41 -5.71
CA VAL A 327 -17.28 19.06 -4.45
C VAL A 327 -16.84 19.99 -3.31
N LYS A 328 -15.75 20.77 -3.49
CA LYS A 328 -15.20 21.69 -2.49
C LYS A 328 -14.74 20.97 -1.21
N LEU A 329 -14.37 19.70 -1.31
CA LEU A 329 -13.71 18.99 -0.20
C LEU A 329 -12.35 19.62 0.12
N SER A 330 -11.98 19.62 1.39
CA SER A 330 -10.62 19.96 1.78
C SER A 330 -9.64 18.89 1.24
N ARG A 331 -8.34 19.24 1.16
CA ARG A 331 -7.30 18.27 0.77
C ARG A 331 -7.28 17.08 1.73
N GLN A 332 -7.40 17.33 3.03
CA GLN A 332 -7.37 16.27 4.04
C GLN A 332 -8.59 15.35 3.93
N ASP A 333 -9.80 15.90 3.71
CA ASP A 333 -11.00 15.07 3.51
C ASP A 333 -10.91 14.25 2.22
N THR A 334 -10.34 14.83 1.16
CA THR A 334 -10.11 14.13 -0.10
C THR A 334 -9.13 12.97 0.09
N VAL A 335 -8.03 13.19 0.83
CA VAL A 335 -7.06 12.15 1.17
C VAL A 335 -7.73 11.03 1.97
N ASN A 336 -8.49 11.39 3.00
CA ASN A 336 -9.20 10.46 3.87
C ASN A 336 -10.19 9.59 3.08
N LEU A 337 -11.02 10.22 2.24
CA LEU A 337 -11.99 9.54 1.39
C LEU A 337 -11.35 8.56 0.41
N LEU A 338 -10.23 8.94 -0.20
CA LEU A 338 -9.59 8.16 -1.26
C LEU A 338 -8.64 7.08 -0.73
N THR A 339 -8.15 7.20 0.51
CA THR A 339 -7.24 6.21 1.12
C THR A 339 -7.85 4.80 1.15
N VAL A 340 -9.15 4.72 1.45
CA VAL A 340 -9.89 3.45 1.58
C VAL A 340 -10.32 2.84 0.25
N GLU A 341 -10.10 3.52 -0.88
CA GLU A 341 -10.45 3.01 -2.19
C GLU A 341 -9.22 2.61 -3.02
N PRO A 342 -9.29 1.48 -3.76
CA PRO A 342 -8.32 1.18 -4.81
C PRO A 342 -8.23 2.32 -5.82
N LEU A 343 -7.00 2.66 -6.24
CA LEU A 343 -6.73 3.76 -7.16
C LEU A 343 -7.57 3.69 -8.44
N SER A 344 -7.72 2.49 -9.02
CA SER A 344 -8.54 2.24 -10.21
C SER A 344 -10.05 2.49 -10.02
N LYS A 345 -10.54 2.70 -8.79
CA LYS A 345 -11.95 3.04 -8.52
C LYS A 345 -12.18 4.53 -8.25
N TRP A 346 -11.13 5.33 -8.08
CA TRP A 346 -11.25 6.74 -7.67
C TRP A 346 -12.08 7.59 -8.63
N GLU A 347 -11.91 7.43 -9.94
CA GLU A 347 -12.66 8.20 -10.95
C GLU A 347 -14.16 7.96 -10.84
N LYS A 348 -14.56 6.69 -10.72
CA LYS A 348 -15.97 6.31 -10.55
C LYS A 348 -16.55 6.80 -9.23
N LEU A 349 -15.75 6.77 -8.14
CA LEU A 349 -16.19 7.32 -6.86
C LEU A 349 -16.41 8.84 -6.95
N ALA A 350 -15.45 9.57 -7.51
CA ALA A 350 -15.55 11.02 -7.67
C ALA A 350 -16.78 11.43 -8.52
N GLU A 351 -17.06 10.69 -9.59
CA GLU A 351 -18.24 10.92 -10.44
C GLU A 351 -19.56 10.73 -9.68
N ARG A 352 -19.66 9.66 -8.88
CA ARG A 352 -20.84 9.39 -8.04
C ARG A 352 -21.09 10.51 -7.02
N ILE A 353 -20.04 11.00 -6.38
CA ILE A 353 -20.14 12.08 -5.39
C ILE A 353 -20.55 13.39 -6.08
N ILE A 354 -19.95 13.73 -7.23
CA ILE A 354 -20.32 14.93 -7.98
C ILE A 354 -21.78 14.88 -8.45
N GLU A 355 -22.26 13.72 -8.89
CA GLU A 355 -23.66 13.53 -9.27
C GLU A 355 -24.60 13.68 -8.06
N TYR A 356 -24.20 13.16 -6.89
CA TYR A 356 -24.95 13.31 -5.65
C TYR A 356 -25.09 14.79 -5.23
N GLU A 357 -24.01 15.55 -5.23
CA GLU A 357 -23.99 16.97 -4.88
C GLU A 357 -24.84 17.84 -5.82
N LYS A 358 -24.86 17.51 -7.12
CA LYS A 358 -25.70 18.25 -8.09
C LYS A 358 -27.19 18.05 -7.88
N ASN A 359 -27.58 16.97 -7.22
CA ASN A 359 -28.96 16.55 -7.03
C ASN A 359 -29.47 16.81 -5.60
N SER A 360 -28.62 17.39 -4.74
CA SER A 360 -28.93 17.83 -3.38
C SER A 360 -29.10 19.35 -3.39
#